data_AF-A0A3E3E8Q9-F1
#
_entry.id   AF-A0A3E3E8Q9-F1
#
_cell.length_a   1.000
_cell.length_b   1.000
_cell.length_c   1.000
_cell.angle_alpha   90.00
_cell.angle_beta   90.00
_cell.angle_gamma   90.00
#
_symmetry.space_group_name_H-M   'P 1'
#
loop_
_entity.id
_entity.type
_entity.pdbx_description
1 polymer ?
#
loop_
_entity_poly.entity_id
_entity_poly.type
_entity_poly.pdbx_seq_one_letter_code
_entity_poly.pdbx_strand_id
1 'polypeptide(L)'
;MKISKALVFDIKRFAVHDGYGLRTTVFFKGCPLRCKWCQNPEGLSSQRRPIYFENSCIHCQRCVEFSKKNQIKYENNRPYFNLQYEGTFDNLVKACPGNAIRYDSEAYDIKQLMEKIKEDRVFFRDDGGVTFSGGEPLMQGEFLYEILKACQEEKIHTAIETTMYGSLELIKKILPYLDLIYIDLKVFDEKRHMELTNVSSKMIKQHIEYILESEYRNKVIIRTPLIPTMTATDHNIKSIANFLVNIYPEVKYELLNYNPLAFAKYELVDLEYEVDKQLKMFDKEQMEHFHQLVYQTGLKNLIIE
;
A
#
# COMPACT_ATOMS: atom_id res chain seq x y z
N MET A 1 -10.88 0.44 26.30
CA MET A 1 -10.08 -0.48 25.46
C MET A 1 -8.72 0.18 25.25
N LYS A 2 -7.60 -0.52 25.49
CA LYS A 2 -6.28 -0.02 25.08
C LYS A 2 -6.31 0.06 23.55
N ILE A 3 -6.27 1.26 22.98
CA ILE A 3 -6.19 1.41 21.52
C ILE A 3 -4.92 0.67 21.07
N SER A 4 -5.09 -0.24 20.11
CA SER A 4 -4.04 -1.08 19.55
C SER A 4 -2.97 -0.22 18.90
N LYS A 5 -1.71 -0.70 18.88
CA LYS A 5 -0.68 -0.09 18.04
C LYS A 5 -0.85 -0.54 16.60
N ALA A 6 -0.53 0.32 15.64
CA ALA A 6 -0.35 -0.08 14.24
C ALA A 6 1.13 -0.29 13.93
N LEU A 7 1.41 -1.21 13.01
CA LEU A 7 2.75 -1.41 12.47
C LEU A 7 2.89 -0.59 11.18
N VAL A 8 3.87 0.32 11.16
CA VAL A 8 4.19 1.19 10.03
C VAL A 8 5.58 0.79 9.53
N PHE A 9 5.69 0.42 8.26
CA PHE A 9 6.97 0.00 7.67
C PHE A 9 7.73 1.16 7.02
N ASP A 10 7.02 2.23 6.65
CA ASP A 10 7.65 3.44 6.11
C ASP A 10 6.77 4.68 6.36
N ILE A 11 7.40 5.84 6.47
CA ILE A 11 6.75 7.16 6.49
C ILE A 11 7.47 8.03 5.47
N LYS A 12 6.87 8.17 4.29
CA LYS A 12 7.43 8.98 3.21
C LYS A 12 6.98 10.42 3.37
N ARG A 13 7.94 11.30 3.59
CA ARG A 13 7.73 12.74 3.72
C ARG A 13 7.78 13.40 2.34
N PHE A 14 7.02 14.49 2.15
CA PHE A 14 7.00 15.28 0.91
C PHE A 14 6.60 14.48 -0.35
N ALA A 15 5.70 13.51 -0.20
CA ALA A 15 5.14 12.79 -1.34
C ALA A 15 4.28 13.72 -2.20
N VAL A 16 4.45 13.62 -3.52
CA VAL A 16 3.73 14.42 -4.54
C VAL A 16 2.80 13.59 -5.45
N HIS A 17 2.93 12.26 -5.40
CA HIS A 17 2.13 11.34 -6.23
C HIS A 17 1.04 10.61 -5.43
N ASP A 18 0.97 10.83 -4.11
CA ASP A 18 0.09 10.10 -3.20
C ASP A 18 -1.14 10.95 -2.80
N GLY A 19 -1.54 11.90 -3.66
CA GLY A 19 -2.58 12.91 -3.43
C GLY A 19 -2.16 14.32 -3.82
N TYR A 20 -3.10 15.27 -3.70
CA TYR A 20 -2.82 16.69 -3.95
C TYR A 20 -1.88 17.29 -2.89
N GLY A 21 -1.10 18.28 -3.32
CA GLY A 21 -0.15 19.00 -2.48
C GLY A 21 1.02 18.14 -1.98
N LEU A 22 1.77 18.68 -1.01
CA LEU A 22 2.82 17.93 -0.31
C LEU A 22 2.20 17.08 0.79
N ARG A 23 2.46 15.78 0.77
CA ARG A 23 1.86 14.84 1.72
C ARG A 23 2.87 14.05 2.50
N THR A 24 2.49 13.68 3.72
CA THR A 24 3.14 12.60 4.47
C THR A 24 2.37 11.32 4.20
N THR A 25 3.01 10.33 3.59
CA THR A 25 2.39 9.03 3.34
C THR A 25 2.83 8.02 4.39
N VAL A 26 1.86 7.48 5.13
CA VAL A 26 2.07 6.45 6.17
C VAL A 26 1.80 5.08 5.56
N PHE A 27 2.80 4.22 5.54
CA PHE A 27 2.71 2.88 4.97
C PHE A 27 2.49 1.81 6.06
N PHE A 28 1.26 1.34 6.20
CA PHE A 28 0.89 0.30 7.16
C PHE A 28 1.27 -1.12 6.71
N LYS A 29 1.58 -1.99 7.67
CA LYS A 29 1.74 -3.43 7.44
C LYS A 29 0.42 -4.18 7.39
N GLY A 30 0.45 -5.31 6.70
CA GLY A 30 -0.68 -6.20 6.46
C GLY A 30 -1.38 -5.85 5.16
N CYS A 31 -1.50 -6.83 4.27
CA CYS A 31 -2.36 -6.76 3.10
C CYS A 31 -3.07 -8.11 2.93
N PRO A 32 -4.38 -8.16 2.64
CA PRO A 32 -5.06 -9.41 2.35
C PRO A 32 -4.75 -9.92 0.94
N LEU A 33 -4.31 -9.03 0.03
CA LEU A 33 -3.94 -9.39 -1.33
C LEU A 33 -2.50 -9.89 -1.41
N ARG A 34 -2.23 -10.71 -2.42
CA ARG A 34 -0.89 -11.16 -2.86
C ARG A 34 -0.73 -10.83 -4.34
N CYS A 35 -0.82 -9.54 -4.68
CA CYS A 35 -0.60 -9.09 -6.05
C CYS A 35 0.79 -9.52 -6.51
N LYS A 36 0.88 -10.20 -7.66
CA LYS A 36 2.16 -10.64 -8.23
C LYS A 36 3.15 -9.49 -8.45
N TRP A 37 2.64 -8.29 -8.69
CA TRP A 37 3.39 -7.05 -8.94
C TRP A 37 3.45 -6.10 -7.72
N CYS A 38 3.26 -6.60 -6.50
CA CYS A 38 3.22 -5.74 -5.31
C CYS A 38 4.47 -4.84 -5.23
N GLN A 39 4.29 -3.52 -5.06
CA GLN A 39 5.41 -2.59 -4.94
C GLN A 39 5.93 -2.42 -3.50
N ASN A 40 5.22 -3.01 -2.54
CA ASN A 40 5.49 -2.90 -1.11
C ASN A 40 5.45 -4.28 -0.44
N PRO A 41 6.39 -5.19 -0.77
CA PRO A 41 6.41 -6.54 -0.20
C PRO A 41 6.55 -6.55 1.34
N GLU A 42 7.15 -5.51 1.92
CA GLU A 42 7.20 -5.24 3.37
C GLU A 42 5.80 -5.12 3.98
N GLY A 43 4.83 -4.60 3.21
CA GLY A 43 3.45 -4.42 3.64
C GLY A 43 2.61 -5.70 3.62
N LEU A 44 3.08 -6.82 3.04
CA LEU A 44 2.25 -8.02 2.85
C LEU A 44 1.93 -8.75 4.16
N SER A 45 2.91 -8.88 5.05
CA SER A 45 2.73 -9.54 6.34
C SER A 45 2.15 -8.58 7.37
N SER A 46 1.18 -9.03 8.15
CA SER A 46 0.69 -8.30 9.33
C SER A 46 1.64 -8.39 10.53
N GLN A 47 2.66 -9.25 10.46
CA GLN A 47 3.63 -9.45 11.53
C GLN A 47 4.90 -8.64 11.23
N ARG A 48 5.47 -8.04 12.27
CA ARG A 48 6.79 -7.40 12.21
C ARG A 48 7.88 -8.46 12.04
N ARG A 49 8.80 -8.25 11.09
CA ARG A 49 9.87 -9.23 10.78
C ARG A 49 11.26 -8.61 10.89
N PRO A 50 12.27 -9.36 11.32
CA PRO A 50 13.65 -8.92 11.22
C PRO A 50 14.09 -8.92 9.74
N ILE A 51 14.90 -7.92 9.36
CA ILE A 51 15.51 -7.78 8.05
C ILE A 51 17.02 -7.57 8.20
N TYR A 52 17.76 -7.92 7.15
CA TYR A 52 19.22 -7.82 7.10
C TYR A 52 19.66 -6.89 5.98
N PHE A 53 20.38 -5.82 6.34
CA PHE A 53 21.00 -4.89 5.40
C PHE A 53 22.48 -5.23 5.23
N GLU A 54 22.81 -5.86 4.11
CA GLU A 54 24.18 -6.31 3.81
C GLU A 54 25.20 -5.17 3.89
N ASN A 55 24.90 -4.03 3.28
CA ASN A 55 25.79 -2.85 3.25
C ASN A 55 26.06 -2.24 4.64
N SER A 56 25.28 -2.60 5.66
CA SER A 56 25.47 -2.14 7.04
C SER A 56 26.21 -3.17 7.92
N CYS A 57 26.44 -4.39 7.41
CA CYS A 57 27.04 -5.47 8.18
C CYS A 57 28.57 -5.37 8.17
N ILE A 58 29.16 -5.30 9.36
CA ILE A 58 30.63 -5.35 9.54
C ILE A 58 31.15 -6.78 9.80
N HIS A 59 30.31 -7.80 9.55
CA HIS A 59 30.61 -9.23 9.74
C HIS A 59 31.18 -9.61 11.12
N CYS A 60 30.81 -8.87 12.17
CA CYS A 60 31.28 -9.12 13.55
C CYS A 60 30.71 -10.39 14.19
N GLN A 61 29.75 -11.07 13.54
CA GLN A 61 29.08 -12.30 14.01
C GLN A 61 28.41 -12.23 15.39
N ARG A 62 28.24 -11.04 15.98
CA ARG A 62 27.49 -10.86 17.23
C ARG A 62 26.05 -11.38 17.13
N CYS A 63 25.45 -11.38 15.94
CA CYS A 63 24.15 -12.01 15.73
C CYS A 63 24.14 -13.51 16.03
N VAL A 64 25.26 -14.22 15.83
CA VAL A 64 25.42 -15.63 16.19
C VAL A 64 25.58 -15.76 17.71
N GLU A 65 26.49 -14.99 18.30
CA GLU A 65 26.78 -14.97 19.74
C GLU A 65 25.52 -14.72 20.58
N PHE A 66 24.70 -13.74 20.20
CA PHE A 66 23.51 -13.35 20.94
C PHE A 66 22.25 -14.10 20.50
N SER A 67 22.32 -15.00 19.52
CA SER A 67 21.15 -15.77 19.06
C SER A 67 20.74 -16.84 20.06
N LYS A 68 19.44 -17.10 20.11
CA LYS A 68 18.87 -18.25 20.80
C LYS A 68 18.82 -19.46 19.86
N LYS A 69 18.69 -20.65 20.44
CA LYS A 69 18.52 -21.90 19.68
C LYS A 69 17.39 -21.75 18.65
N ASN A 70 17.65 -22.11 17.40
CA ASN A 70 16.72 -22.05 16.26
C ASN A 70 16.21 -20.65 15.90
N GLN A 71 16.82 -19.57 16.40
CA GLN A 71 16.39 -18.21 16.09
C GLN A 71 16.91 -17.75 14.71
N ILE A 72 18.14 -18.12 14.37
CA ILE A 72 18.75 -17.84 13.07
C ILE A 72 19.51 -19.05 12.54
N LYS A 73 19.74 -19.06 11.24
CA LYS A 73 20.77 -19.85 10.55
C LYS A 73 21.82 -18.88 10.01
N TYR A 74 23.09 -19.08 10.29
CA TYR A 74 24.15 -18.21 9.76
C TYR A 74 24.95 -18.96 8.70
N GLU A 75 24.86 -18.50 7.45
CA GLU A 75 25.51 -19.11 6.29
C GLU A 75 25.86 -18.03 5.27
N ASN A 76 26.87 -18.27 4.43
CA ASN A 76 27.28 -17.34 3.37
C ASN A 76 27.53 -15.90 3.87
N ASN A 77 28.14 -15.77 5.05
CA ASN A 77 28.42 -14.49 5.70
C ASN A 77 27.20 -13.60 6.03
N ARG A 78 25.98 -14.17 6.10
CA ARG A 78 24.78 -13.47 6.57
C ARG A 78 23.89 -14.30 7.50
N PRO A 79 23.09 -13.66 8.37
CA PRO A 79 22.03 -14.33 9.10
C PRO A 79 20.78 -14.52 8.22
N TYR A 80 20.13 -15.67 8.38
CA TYR A 80 18.80 -16.00 7.89
C TYR A 80 17.88 -16.19 9.11
N PHE A 81 16.78 -15.45 9.17
CA PHE A 81 15.90 -15.44 10.34
C PHE A 81 14.85 -16.54 10.26
N ASN A 82 14.64 -17.28 11.34
CA ASN A 82 13.54 -18.23 11.42
C ASN A 82 12.24 -17.47 11.71
N LEU A 83 11.44 -17.19 10.67
CA LEU A 83 10.18 -16.46 10.81
C LEU A 83 9.09 -17.23 11.59
N GLN A 84 9.30 -18.51 11.89
CA GLN A 84 8.43 -19.31 12.77
C GLN A 84 8.88 -19.32 14.23
N TYR A 85 9.93 -18.55 14.57
CA TYR A 85 10.39 -18.42 15.95
C TYR A 85 9.36 -17.66 16.79
N GLU A 86 8.87 -18.27 17.86
CA GLU A 86 7.81 -17.71 18.71
C GLU A 86 8.24 -16.49 19.55
N GLY A 87 9.55 -16.24 19.68
CA GLY A 87 10.09 -15.12 20.44
C GLY A 87 10.41 -13.88 19.60
N THR A 88 10.95 -12.85 20.25
CA THR A 88 11.41 -11.63 19.58
C THR A 88 12.82 -11.78 19.02
N PHE A 89 13.21 -10.87 18.13
CA PHE A 89 14.57 -10.69 17.60
C PHE A 89 15.30 -9.50 18.21
N ASP A 90 14.72 -8.87 19.24
CA ASP A 90 15.29 -7.72 19.97
C ASP A 90 16.74 -7.95 20.43
N ASN A 91 17.10 -9.17 20.83
CA ASN A 91 18.46 -9.54 21.20
C ASN A 91 19.45 -9.34 20.05
N LEU A 92 19.05 -9.66 18.81
CA LEU A 92 19.89 -9.51 17.64
C LEU A 92 19.96 -8.06 17.18
N VAL A 93 18.82 -7.36 17.18
CA VAL A 93 18.74 -5.93 16.82
C VAL A 93 19.64 -5.11 17.75
N LYS A 94 19.53 -5.33 19.07
CA LYS A 94 20.34 -4.60 20.07
C LYS A 94 21.83 -4.98 20.02
N ALA A 95 22.15 -6.22 19.66
CA ALA A 95 23.54 -6.69 19.60
C ALA A 95 24.28 -6.25 18.34
N CYS A 96 23.59 -5.73 17.31
CA CYS A 96 24.16 -5.40 16.01
C CYS A 96 24.75 -3.98 15.96
N PRO A 97 26.09 -3.80 16.07
CA PRO A 97 26.69 -2.47 16.14
C PRO A 97 26.57 -1.67 14.83
N GLY A 98 26.59 -2.36 13.69
CA GLY A 98 26.41 -1.73 12.38
C GLY A 98 24.96 -1.40 12.04
N ASN A 99 24.00 -1.73 12.92
CA ASN A 99 22.58 -1.59 12.66
C ASN A 99 22.16 -2.32 11.36
N ALA A 100 22.79 -3.46 11.06
CA ALA A 100 22.49 -4.29 9.90
C ALA A 100 21.26 -5.17 10.10
N ILE A 101 20.90 -5.46 11.35
CA ILE A 101 19.70 -6.23 11.70
C ILE A 101 18.69 -5.25 12.30
N ARG A 102 17.55 -5.09 11.64
CA ARG A 102 16.47 -4.19 12.06
C ARG A 102 15.14 -4.92 11.95
N TYR A 103 14.09 -4.30 12.47
CA TYR A 103 12.75 -4.67 12.10
C TYR A 103 12.31 -3.93 10.84
N ASP A 104 11.50 -4.59 10.02
CA ASP A 104 10.86 -4.03 8.82
C ASP A 104 9.74 -3.03 9.13
N SER A 105 9.52 -2.72 10.42
CA SER A 105 8.49 -1.79 10.87
C SER A 105 8.65 -1.38 12.31
N GLU A 106 8.00 -0.27 12.62
CA GLU A 106 7.86 0.27 13.96
C GLU A 106 6.40 0.27 14.40
N ALA A 107 6.18 0.16 15.71
CA ALA A 107 4.86 0.12 16.30
C ALA A 107 4.49 1.50 16.86
N TYR A 108 3.44 2.09 16.33
CA TYR A 108 2.95 3.41 16.72
C TYR A 108 1.59 3.32 17.40
N ASP A 109 1.41 4.03 18.51
CA ASP A 109 0.08 4.43 18.95
C ASP A 109 -0.38 5.71 18.22
N ILE A 110 -1.64 6.11 18.43
CA ILE A 110 -2.25 7.30 17.78
C ILE A 110 -1.44 8.56 18.07
N LYS A 111 -1.01 8.76 19.32
CA LYS A 111 -0.28 9.97 19.72
C LYS A 111 1.08 10.03 19.02
N GLN A 112 1.82 8.93 19.05
CA GLN A 112 3.14 8.83 18.42
C GLN A 112 3.07 9.04 16.91
N LEU A 113 2.07 8.44 16.24
CA LEU A 113 1.91 8.61 14.79
C LEU A 113 1.47 10.03 14.42
N MET A 114 0.57 10.64 15.20
CA MET A 114 0.18 12.04 15.00
C MET A 114 1.36 13.00 15.19
N GLU A 115 2.22 12.77 16.19
CA GLU A 115 3.45 13.56 16.36
C GLU A 115 4.34 13.47 15.11
N LYS A 116 4.51 12.26 14.54
CA LYS A 116 5.26 12.07 13.29
C LYS A 116 4.65 12.80 12.10
N ILE A 117 3.34 12.69 11.89
CA ILE A 117 2.63 13.38 10.81
C ILE A 117 2.79 14.91 10.95
N LYS A 118 2.71 15.43 12.18
CA LYS A 118 2.79 16.87 12.44
C LYS A 118 4.19 17.46 12.21
N GLU A 119 5.25 16.65 12.17
CA GLU A 119 6.59 17.12 11.80
C GLU A 119 6.61 17.80 10.41
N ASP A 120 5.68 17.42 9.52
CA ASP A 120 5.55 17.97 8.16
C ASP A 120 4.45 19.02 8.02
N ARG A 121 3.73 19.37 9.10
CA ARG A 121 2.51 20.19 9.04
C ARG A 121 2.70 21.52 8.30
N VAL A 122 3.84 22.17 8.46
CA VAL A 122 4.15 23.46 7.82
C VAL A 122 4.21 23.33 6.29
N PHE A 123 4.51 22.15 5.78
CA PHE A 123 4.65 21.88 4.35
C PHE A 123 3.34 21.49 3.67
N PHE A 124 2.32 21.08 4.42
CA PHE A 124 1.02 20.70 3.86
C PHE A 124 0.33 21.88 3.16
N ARG A 125 0.56 23.12 3.61
CA ARG A 125 -0.07 24.33 3.04
C ARG A 125 -1.59 24.13 2.90
N ASP A 126 -2.18 24.52 1.77
CA ASP A 126 -3.63 24.53 1.56
C ASP A 126 -4.16 23.23 0.93
N ASP A 127 -3.33 22.47 0.23
CA ASP A 127 -3.70 21.32 -0.60
C ASP A 127 -3.09 19.98 -0.16
N GLY A 128 -2.07 20.01 0.68
CA GLY A 128 -1.37 18.85 1.22
C GLY A 128 -1.99 18.24 2.47
N GLY A 129 -1.34 17.24 3.05
CA GLY A 129 -1.85 16.55 4.24
C GLY A 129 -1.24 15.18 4.46
N VAL A 130 -2.04 14.22 4.95
CA VAL A 130 -1.59 12.85 5.19
C VAL A 130 -2.28 11.86 4.25
N THR A 131 -1.55 10.86 3.78
CA THR A 131 -2.09 9.72 3.02
C THR A 131 -1.82 8.42 3.78
N PHE A 132 -2.84 7.60 4.01
CA PHE A 132 -2.68 6.27 4.59
C PHE A 132 -2.65 5.23 3.47
N SER A 133 -1.52 4.53 3.34
CA SER A 133 -1.22 3.54 2.29
C SER A 133 -0.45 2.37 2.91
N GLY A 134 0.40 1.66 2.15
CA GLY A 134 1.20 0.54 2.63
C GLY A 134 0.85 -0.78 1.97
N GLY A 135 0.47 -1.73 2.82
CA GLY A 135 -0.26 -2.92 2.43
C GLY A 135 -1.73 -2.56 2.17
N GLU A 136 -2.58 -2.76 3.16
CA GLU A 136 -4.00 -2.39 3.12
C GLU A 136 -4.38 -1.65 4.41
N PRO A 137 -4.58 -0.32 4.37
CA PRO A 137 -4.95 0.46 5.54
C PRO A 137 -6.18 -0.08 6.28
N LEU A 138 -7.16 -0.64 5.57
CA LEU A 138 -8.36 -1.22 6.18
C LEU A 138 -8.06 -2.37 7.16
N MET A 139 -6.89 -3.02 7.06
CA MET A 139 -6.47 -4.04 8.03
C MET A 139 -6.14 -3.47 9.42
N GLN A 140 -5.97 -2.16 9.56
CA GLN A 140 -5.72 -1.54 10.87
C GLN A 140 -7.00 -1.37 11.71
N GLY A 141 -8.17 -1.62 11.13
CA GLY A 141 -9.44 -1.63 11.86
C GLY A 141 -9.71 -0.31 12.59
N GLU A 142 -10.04 -0.41 13.88
CA GLU A 142 -10.34 0.73 14.74
C GLU A 142 -9.20 1.77 14.79
N PHE A 143 -7.94 1.35 14.64
CA PHE A 143 -6.82 2.28 14.63
C PHE A 143 -6.91 3.27 13.46
N LEU A 144 -7.32 2.80 12.26
CA LEU A 144 -7.49 3.66 11.09
C LEU A 144 -8.58 4.71 11.33
N TYR A 145 -9.69 4.31 11.97
CA TYR A 145 -10.75 5.24 12.34
C TYR A 145 -10.25 6.33 13.30
N GLU A 146 -9.59 5.94 14.39
CA GLU A 146 -9.10 6.86 15.41
C GLU A 146 -8.03 7.83 14.86
N ILE A 147 -7.12 7.36 13.99
CA ILE A 147 -6.09 8.23 13.42
C ILE A 147 -6.66 9.22 12.41
N LEU A 148 -7.64 8.81 11.59
CA LEU A 148 -8.34 9.71 10.67
C LEU A 148 -9.12 10.80 11.43
N LYS A 149 -9.81 10.41 12.50
CA LYS A 149 -10.50 11.35 13.39
C LYS A 149 -9.53 12.36 14.02
N ALA A 150 -8.39 11.88 14.54
CA ALA A 150 -7.36 12.76 15.10
C ALA A 150 -6.76 13.73 14.07
N CYS A 151 -6.62 13.31 12.80
CA CYS A 151 -6.20 14.19 11.72
C CYS A 151 -7.25 15.29 11.43
N GLN A 152 -8.53 14.93 11.40
CA GLN A 152 -9.62 15.87 11.17
C GLN A 152 -9.74 16.92 12.29
N GLU A 153 -9.60 16.50 13.57
CA GLU A 153 -9.58 17.42 14.73
C GLU A 153 -8.46 18.45 14.62
N GLU A 154 -7.35 18.07 14.00
CA GLU A 154 -6.19 18.93 13.72
C GLU A 154 -6.30 19.69 12.39
N LYS A 155 -7.41 19.53 11.66
CA LYS A 155 -7.65 20.11 10.33
C LYS A 155 -6.57 19.72 9.30
N ILE A 156 -6.09 18.48 9.36
CA ILE A 156 -5.15 17.93 8.38
C ILE A 156 -5.98 17.19 7.32
N HIS A 157 -5.79 17.55 6.03
CA HIS A 157 -6.45 16.85 4.93
C HIS A 157 -6.00 15.39 4.90
N THR A 158 -6.97 14.49 4.79
CA THR A 158 -6.77 13.05 4.85
C THR A 158 -7.00 12.40 3.49
N ALA A 159 -6.11 11.50 3.11
CA ALA A 159 -6.29 10.64 1.95
C ALA A 159 -6.06 9.18 2.34
N ILE A 160 -6.67 8.27 1.60
CA ILE A 160 -6.43 6.84 1.71
C ILE A 160 -6.11 6.25 0.35
N GLU A 161 -5.16 5.33 0.31
CA GLU A 161 -4.91 4.43 -0.81
C GLU A 161 -5.24 3.01 -0.39
N THR A 162 -6.23 2.41 -1.04
CA THR A 162 -6.76 1.12 -0.60
C THR A 162 -7.26 0.31 -1.79
N THR A 163 -7.31 -1.00 -1.62
CA THR A 163 -8.02 -1.90 -2.54
C THR A 163 -9.52 -1.90 -2.27
N MET A 164 -9.96 -1.26 -1.19
CA MET A 164 -11.30 -1.30 -0.62
C MET A 164 -11.76 -2.72 -0.24
N TYR A 165 -10.80 -3.63 0.01
CA TYR A 165 -11.05 -4.97 0.53
C TYR A 165 -11.00 -4.96 2.06
N GLY A 166 -12.16 -4.98 2.71
CA GLY A 166 -12.27 -4.91 4.18
C GLY A 166 -13.70 -4.96 4.69
N SER A 167 -13.91 -4.64 5.97
CA SER A 167 -15.26 -4.60 6.55
C SER A 167 -16.04 -3.38 6.03
N LEU A 168 -17.24 -3.61 5.47
CA LEU A 168 -18.15 -2.53 5.08
C LEU A 168 -18.52 -1.62 6.27
N GLU A 169 -18.61 -2.18 7.48
CA GLU A 169 -18.88 -1.41 8.70
C GLU A 169 -17.75 -0.41 8.97
N LEU A 170 -16.50 -0.86 8.87
CA LEU A 170 -15.33 0.02 9.02
C LEU A 170 -15.30 1.08 7.91
N ILE A 171 -15.54 0.68 6.65
CA ILE A 171 -15.58 1.62 5.51
C ILE A 171 -16.60 2.72 5.79
N LYS A 172 -17.84 2.38 6.14
CA LYS A 172 -18.89 3.35 6.50
C LYS A 172 -18.45 4.28 7.63
N LYS A 173 -17.73 3.75 8.61
CA LYS A 173 -17.24 4.51 9.77
C LYS A 173 -16.15 5.52 9.41
N ILE A 174 -15.27 5.22 8.45
CA ILE A 174 -14.13 6.08 8.09
C ILE A 174 -14.45 7.11 6.98
N LEU A 175 -15.42 6.85 6.10
CA LEU A 175 -15.77 7.75 4.99
C LEU A 175 -15.99 9.23 5.39
N PRO A 176 -16.63 9.56 6.52
CA PRO A 176 -16.80 10.96 6.95
C PRO A 176 -15.48 11.70 7.25
N TYR A 177 -14.40 10.96 7.50
CA TYR A 177 -13.09 11.49 7.90
C TYR A 177 -12.06 11.39 6.79
N LEU A 178 -12.49 11.13 5.56
CA LEU A 178 -11.64 11.08 4.37
C LEU A 178 -11.99 12.25 3.46
N ASP A 179 -10.97 12.97 3.01
CA ASP A 179 -11.11 14.07 2.05
C ASP A 179 -10.85 13.60 0.61
N LEU A 180 -9.98 12.61 0.44
CA LEU A 180 -9.64 11.97 -0.84
C LEU A 180 -9.53 10.44 -0.68
N ILE A 181 -10.07 9.70 -1.65
CA ILE A 181 -10.15 8.24 -1.59
C ILE A 181 -9.63 7.66 -2.90
N TYR A 182 -8.42 7.10 -2.86
CA TYR A 182 -7.90 6.29 -3.96
C TYR A 182 -8.31 4.84 -3.78
N ILE A 183 -8.99 4.28 -4.79
CA ILE A 183 -9.42 2.88 -4.79
C ILE A 183 -8.80 2.16 -5.98
N ASP A 184 -8.00 1.13 -5.70
CA ASP A 184 -7.40 0.33 -6.75
C ASP A 184 -8.34 -0.80 -7.20
N LEU A 185 -8.94 -0.66 -8.39
CA LEU A 185 -9.62 -1.76 -9.08
C LEU A 185 -8.66 -2.37 -10.09
N LYS A 186 -8.06 -3.51 -9.74
CA LYS A 186 -6.90 -4.04 -10.48
C LYS A 186 -7.32 -4.90 -11.68
N VAL A 187 -8.28 -5.81 -11.48
CA VAL A 187 -8.77 -6.75 -12.49
C VAL A 187 -10.28 -6.91 -12.33
N PHE A 188 -11.04 -6.74 -13.42
CA PHE A 188 -12.50 -6.83 -13.37
C PHE A 188 -13.01 -8.26 -13.26
N ASP A 189 -12.47 -9.16 -14.10
CA ASP A 189 -12.80 -10.58 -14.08
C ASP A 189 -12.38 -11.21 -12.75
N GLU A 190 -13.32 -11.89 -12.10
CA GLU A 190 -13.12 -12.39 -10.74
C GLU A 190 -12.10 -13.52 -10.70
N LYS A 191 -12.18 -14.46 -11.65
CA LYS A 191 -11.27 -15.61 -11.68
C LYS A 191 -9.85 -15.13 -11.89
N ARG A 192 -9.64 -14.23 -12.84
CA ARG A 192 -8.34 -13.61 -13.10
C ARG A 192 -7.84 -12.77 -11.94
N HIS A 193 -8.74 -12.04 -11.26
CA HIS A 193 -8.37 -11.30 -10.05
C HIS A 193 -7.87 -12.24 -8.94
N MET A 194 -8.55 -13.36 -8.71
CA MET A 194 -8.11 -14.38 -7.74
C MET A 194 -6.76 -14.99 -8.13
N GLU A 195 -6.56 -15.35 -9.39
CA GLU A 195 -5.27 -15.89 -9.88
C GLU A 195 -4.09 -14.91 -9.67
N LEU A 196 -4.35 -13.61 -9.75
CA LEU A 196 -3.31 -12.57 -9.73
C LEU A 196 -3.10 -11.92 -8.36
N THR A 197 -4.06 -12.06 -7.44
CA THR A 197 -4.06 -11.34 -6.16
C THR A 197 -4.46 -12.19 -4.95
N ASN A 198 -4.84 -13.45 -5.16
CA ASN A 198 -5.35 -14.40 -4.16
C ASN A 198 -6.69 -14.04 -3.49
N VAL A 199 -7.42 -13.00 -3.95
CA VAL A 199 -8.75 -12.66 -3.41
C VAL A 199 -9.76 -12.40 -4.53
N SER A 200 -11.06 -12.53 -4.22
CA SER A 200 -12.14 -12.18 -5.16
C SER A 200 -12.31 -10.67 -5.27
N SER A 201 -12.55 -10.16 -6.48
CA SER A 201 -12.89 -8.76 -6.73
C SER A 201 -14.35 -8.40 -6.41
N LYS A 202 -15.21 -9.38 -6.08
CA LYS A 202 -16.64 -9.13 -5.81
C LYS A 202 -16.87 -8.10 -4.70
N MET A 203 -16.20 -8.30 -3.56
CA MET A 203 -16.32 -7.41 -2.41
C MET A 203 -15.84 -5.99 -2.75
N ILE A 204 -14.72 -5.88 -3.48
CA ILE A 204 -14.18 -4.59 -3.91
C ILE A 204 -15.18 -3.86 -4.79
N LYS A 205 -15.76 -4.54 -5.79
CA LYS A 205 -16.77 -3.96 -6.69
C LYS A 205 -18.03 -3.52 -5.94
N GLN A 206 -18.52 -4.33 -4.99
CA GLN A 206 -19.67 -3.97 -4.14
C GLN A 206 -19.39 -2.73 -3.27
N HIS A 207 -18.18 -2.60 -2.73
CA HIS A 207 -17.83 -1.40 -1.96
C HIS A 207 -17.65 -0.18 -2.84
N ILE A 208 -17.10 -0.34 -4.06
CA ILE A 208 -17.02 0.75 -5.04
C ILE A 208 -18.43 1.24 -5.40
N GLU A 209 -19.36 0.33 -5.74
CA GLU A 209 -20.77 0.67 -5.97
C GLU A 209 -21.35 1.47 -4.80
N TYR A 210 -21.23 0.94 -3.57
CA TYR A 210 -21.71 1.61 -2.37
C TYR A 210 -21.19 3.04 -2.20
N ILE A 211 -19.88 3.25 -2.40
CA ILE A 211 -19.26 4.57 -2.21
C ILE A 211 -19.66 5.52 -3.34
N LEU A 212 -19.68 5.06 -4.59
CA LEU A 212 -20.02 5.90 -5.75
C LEU A 212 -21.51 6.28 -5.81
N GLU A 213 -22.39 5.50 -5.19
CA GLU A 213 -23.81 5.83 -5.00
C GLU A 213 -24.05 6.76 -3.79
N SER A 214 -23.05 6.93 -2.92
CA SER A 214 -23.16 7.75 -1.71
C SER A 214 -22.78 9.22 -1.92
N GLU A 215 -22.97 10.04 -0.89
CA GLU A 215 -22.52 11.45 -0.86
C GLU A 215 -20.98 11.62 -0.99
N TYR A 216 -20.21 10.55 -0.77
CA TYR A 216 -18.74 10.57 -0.81
C TYR A 216 -18.17 10.39 -2.22
N ARG A 217 -19.01 10.12 -3.24
CA ARG A 217 -18.57 9.79 -4.62
C ARG A 217 -17.60 10.81 -5.24
N ASN A 218 -17.75 12.10 -4.92
CA ASN A 218 -16.91 13.17 -5.47
C ASN A 218 -15.48 13.17 -4.90
N LYS A 219 -15.24 12.42 -3.82
CA LYS A 219 -13.93 12.25 -3.19
C LYS A 219 -13.14 11.07 -3.76
N VAL A 220 -13.76 10.26 -4.62
CA VAL A 220 -13.17 9.01 -5.12
C VAL A 220 -12.37 9.23 -6.40
N ILE A 221 -11.18 8.64 -6.44
CA ILE A 221 -10.40 8.40 -7.65
C ILE A 221 -10.17 6.89 -7.75
N ILE A 222 -10.72 6.28 -8.79
CA ILE A 222 -10.47 4.88 -9.10
C ILE A 222 -9.12 4.79 -9.81
N ARG A 223 -8.32 3.77 -9.50
CA ARG A 223 -7.02 3.54 -10.12
C ARG A 223 -6.89 2.12 -10.63
N THR A 224 -6.21 1.95 -11.75
CA THR A 224 -5.82 0.63 -12.26
C THR A 224 -4.33 0.64 -12.62
N PRO A 225 -3.48 -0.13 -11.91
CA PRO A 225 -2.10 -0.30 -12.33
C PRO A 225 -2.06 -1.09 -13.63
N LEU A 226 -1.30 -0.63 -14.61
CA LEU A 226 -1.12 -1.23 -15.91
C LEU A 226 0.13 -2.10 -15.91
N ILE A 227 -0.03 -3.38 -15.64
CA ILE A 227 1.02 -4.39 -15.63
C ILE A 227 0.92 -5.18 -16.94
N PRO A 228 1.97 -5.21 -17.78
CA PRO A 228 1.93 -5.90 -19.07
C PRO A 228 1.44 -7.34 -18.94
N THR A 229 0.56 -7.75 -19.87
CA THR A 229 -0.05 -9.11 -19.95
C THR A 229 -0.97 -9.51 -18.78
N MET A 230 -1.08 -8.68 -17.75
CA MET A 230 -1.82 -9.02 -16.52
C MET A 230 -3.05 -8.13 -16.37
N THR A 231 -2.86 -6.85 -16.04
CA THR A 231 -3.94 -5.87 -15.85
C THR A 231 -4.07 -4.94 -17.05
N ALA A 232 -2.97 -4.71 -17.79
CA ALA A 232 -2.92 -3.90 -19.00
C ALA A 232 -3.43 -4.68 -20.22
N THR A 233 -4.70 -5.03 -20.20
CA THR A 233 -5.38 -5.65 -21.35
C THR A 233 -6.60 -4.83 -21.73
N ASP A 234 -6.87 -4.73 -23.02
CA ASP A 234 -8.02 -3.98 -23.54
C ASP A 234 -9.33 -4.42 -22.88
N HIS A 235 -9.51 -5.73 -22.73
CA HIS A 235 -10.70 -6.31 -22.12
C HIS A 235 -10.86 -5.87 -20.65
N ASN A 236 -9.78 -5.92 -19.86
CA ASN A 236 -9.83 -5.52 -18.45
C ASN A 236 -10.17 -4.03 -18.31
N ILE A 237 -9.47 -3.17 -19.06
CA ILE A 237 -9.62 -1.72 -18.98
C ILE A 237 -11.03 -1.30 -19.40
N LYS A 238 -11.54 -1.82 -20.53
CA LYS A 238 -12.91 -1.56 -20.98
C LYS A 238 -13.95 -2.05 -19.97
N SER A 239 -13.74 -3.22 -19.37
CA SER A 239 -14.70 -3.77 -18.40
C SER A 239 -14.76 -2.93 -17.12
N ILE A 240 -13.62 -2.48 -16.61
CA ILE A 240 -13.55 -1.54 -15.48
C ILE A 240 -14.24 -0.22 -15.85
N ALA A 241 -13.88 0.39 -16.98
CA ALA A 241 -14.43 1.67 -17.39
C ALA A 241 -15.96 1.61 -17.61
N ASN A 242 -16.48 0.56 -18.25
CA ASN A 242 -17.93 0.35 -18.41
C ASN A 242 -18.64 0.19 -17.07
N PHE A 243 -18.06 -0.58 -16.13
CA PHE A 243 -18.60 -0.75 -14.78
C PHE A 243 -18.71 0.60 -14.05
N LEU A 244 -17.66 1.41 -14.11
CA LEU A 244 -17.62 2.74 -13.49
C LEU A 244 -18.65 3.69 -14.10
N VAL A 245 -18.74 3.73 -15.44
CA VAL A 245 -19.70 4.59 -16.16
C VAL A 245 -21.15 4.25 -15.82
N ASN A 246 -21.48 2.97 -15.66
CA ASN A 246 -22.83 2.53 -15.31
C ASN A 246 -23.27 2.98 -13.91
N ILE A 247 -22.33 3.28 -13.01
CA ILE A 247 -22.60 3.74 -11.64
C ILE A 247 -22.54 5.27 -11.57
N TYR A 248 -21.41 5.84 -11.99
CA TYR A 248 -21.16 7.28 -11.94
C TYR A 248 -20.23 7.72 -13.10
N PRO A 249 -20.79 8.21 -14.23
CA PRO A 249 -20.02 8.61 -15.41
C PRO A 249 -18.95 9.67 -15.20
N GLU A 250 -19.04 10.44 -14.11
CA GLU A 250 -18.10 11.51 -13.76
C GLU A 250 -17.09 11.09 -12.69
N VAL A 251 -17.05 9.81 -12.32
CA VAL A 251 -15.99 9.31 -11.43
C VAL A 251 -14.62 9.58 -12.05
N LYS A 252 -13.68 10.05 -11.23
CA LYS A 252 -12.29 10.21 -11.64
C LYS A 252 -11.66 8.83 -11.76
N TYR A 253 -11.00 8.57 -12.89
CA TYR A 253 -10.32 7.30 -13.14
C TYR A 253 -8.90 7.56 -13.62
N GLU A 254 -7.94 6.79 -13.13
CA GLU A 254 -6.52 6.96 -13.41
C GLU A 254 -5.87 5.61 -13.77
N LEU A 255 -5.04 5.61 -14.81
CA LEU A 255 -4.26 4.44 -15.21
C LEU A 255 -2.81 4.63 -14.79
N LEU A 256 -2.33 3.80 -13.87
CA LEU A 256 -0.97 3.91 -13.34
C LEU A 256 -0.02 3.07 -14.19
N ASN A 257 0.96 3.69 -14.83
CA ASN A 257 1.96 2.96 -15.60
C ASN A 257 2.80 2.03 -14.69
N TYR A 258 3.27 0.91 -15.22
CA TYR A 258 4.09 -0.04 -14.48
C TYR A 258 5.38 0.63 -13.97
N ASN A 259 5.82 0.27 -12.76
CA ASN A 259 7.14 0.64 -12.26
C ASN A 259 7.96 -0.64 -11.98
N PRO A 260 9.03 -0.92 -12.75
CA PRO A 260 9.83 -2.13 -12.60
C PRO A 260 10.78 -2.14 -11.39
N LEU A 261 10.82 -1.07 -10.59
CA LEU A 261 11.79 -0.92 -9.49
C LEU A 261 11.43 -1.72 -8.22
N ALA A 262 10.25 -2.36 -8.16
CA ALA A 262 9.81 -3.11 -6.99
C ALA A 262 10.72 -4.28 -6.63
N PHE A 263 11.40 -4.88 -7.62
CA PHE A 263 12.26 -6.05 -7.43
C PHE A 263 13.32 -5.87 -6.31
N ALA A 264 13.93 -4.69 -6.19
CA ALA A 264 14.96 -4.44 -5.18
C ALA A 264 14.44 -4.59 -3.72
N LYS A 265 13.14 -4.38 -3.49
CA LYS A 265 12.53 -4.54 -2.17
C LYS A 265 12.29 -6.00 -1.80
N TYR A 266 12.13 -6.88 -2.78
CA TYR A 266 11.86 -8.30 -2.54
C TYR A 266 13.07 -9.02 -1.93
N GLU A 267 14.29 -8.58 -2.29
CA GLU A 267 15.54 -9.07 -1.70
C GLU A 267 15.61 -8.79 -0.18
N LEU A 268 15.06 -7.66 0.29
CA LEU A 268 15.10 -7.26 1.69
C LEU A 268 14.19 -8.10 2.60
N VAL A 269 13.15 -8.72 2.04
CA VAL A 269 12.16 -9.50 2.78
C VAL A 269 12.21 -11.00 2.48
N ASP A 270 13.27 -11.44 1.79
CA ASP A 270 13.50 -12.82 1.36
C ASP A 270 12.28 -13.42 0.62
N LEU A 271 11.66 -12.64 -0.29
CA LEU A 271 10.56 -13.08 -1.15
C LEU A 271 11.00 -13.11 -2.62
N GLU A 272 10.33 -13.93 -3.43
CA GLU A 272 10.53 -13.95 -4.88
C GLU A 272 9.59 -12.96 -5.57
N TYR A 273 10.12 -12.19 -6.52
CA TYR A 273 9.31 -11.31 -7.37
C TYR A 273 8.77 -12.11 -8.57
N GLU A 274 7.45 -12.31 -8.62
CA GLU A 274 6.79 -13.20 -9.59
C GLU A 274 6.62 -12.61 -11.00
N VAL A 275 6.99 -11.34 -11.20
CA VAL A 275 6.86 -10.65 -12.48
C VAL A 275 8.19 -10.69 -13.23
N ASP A 276 8.13 -10.93 -14.53
CA ASP A 276 9.32 -10.90 -15.39
C ASP A 276 10.02 -9.53 -15.30
N LYS A 277 11.28 -9.56 -14.88
CA LYS A 277 12.14 -8.37 -14.69
C LYS A 277 12.44 -7.66 -16.01
N GLN A 278 12.17 -8.28 -17.16
CA GLN A 278 12.32 -7.67 -18.48
C GLN A 278 11.13 -6.80 -18.88
N LEU A 279 10.00 -6.88 -18.17
CA LEU A 279 8.86 -6.01 -18.43
C LEU A 279 9.22 -4.55 -18.18
N LYS A 280 8.76 -3.68 -19.08
CA LYS A 280 9.05 -2.24 -19.06
C LYS A 280 7.77 -1.45 -18.86
N MET A 281 7.96 -0.18 -18.49
CA MET A 281 6.90 0.82 -18.55
C MET A 281 6.37 0.93 -19.98
N PHE A 282 5.08 1.21 -20.10
CA PHE A 282 4.49 1.56 -21.38
C PHE A 282 4.99 2.93 -21.84
N ASP A 283 5.28 3.07 -23.14
CA ASP A 283 5.57 4.38 -23.72
C ASP A 283 4.30 5.22 -23.89
N LYS A 284 4.47 6.45 -24.39
CA LYS A 284 3.37 7.39 -24.57
C LYS A 284 2.31 6.90 -25.55
N GLU A 285 2.70 6.20 -26.62
CA GLU A 285 1.77 5.70 -27.63
C GLU A 285 0.92 4.55 -27.07
N GLN A 286 1.56 3.66 -26.32
CA GLN A 286 0.88 2.56 -25.63
C GLN A 286 -0.06 3.06 -24.53
N MET A 287 0.33 4.08 -23.76
CA MET A 287 -0.55 4.71 -22.77
C MET A 287 -1.75 5.38 -23.44
N GLU A 288 -1.53 6.09 -24.56
CA GLU A 288 -2.60 6.73 -25.32
C GLU A 288 -3.62 5.72 -25.84
N HIS A 289 -3.18 4.54 -26.30
CA HIS A 289 -4.09 3.44 -26.66
C HIS A 289 -5.04 3.12 -25.51
N PHE A 290 -4.52 2.93 -24.29
CA PHE A 290 -5.36 2.63 -23.13
C PHE A 290 -6.31 3.77 -22.74
N HIS A 291 -5.88 5.03 -22.87
CA HIS A 291 -6.75 6.19 -22.65
C HIS A 291 -7.92 6.20 -23.63
N GLN A 292 -7.65 5.93 -24.92
CA GLN A 292 -8.69 5.87 -25.94
C GLN A 292 -9.72 4.77 -25.65
N LEU A 293 -9.30 3.62 -25.11
CA LEU A 293 -10.24 2.58 -24.70
C LEU A 293 -11.20 3.03 -23.61
N VAL A 294 -10.73 3.85 -22.66
CA VAL A 294 -11.55 4.42 -21.59
C VAL A 294 -12.50 5.48 -22.16
N TYR A 295 -12.02 6.39 -23.02
CA TYR A 295 -12.88 7.42 -23.61
C TYR A 295 -14.03 6.82 -24.43
N GLN A 296 -13.79 5.70 -25.13
CA GLN A 296 -14.80 4.98 -25.89
C GLN A 296 -15.97 4.45 -25.02
N THR A 297 -15.81 4.31 -23.71
CA THR A 297 -16.89 3.88 -22.81
C THR A 297 -17.79 5.02 -22.33
N GLY A 298 -17.42 6.28 -22.62
CA GLY A 298 -18.16 7.47 -22.17
C GLY A 298 -17.79 7.97 -20.77
N LEU A 299 -16.69 7.50 -20.18
CA LEU A 299 -16.17 8.04 -18.92
C LEU A 299 -15.65 9.47 -19.15
N LYS A 300 -16.10 10.43 -18.32
CA LYS A 300 -15.81 11.85 -18.56
C LYS A 300 -14.49 12.33 -17.97
N ASN A 301 -14.07 11.76 -16.84
CA ASN A 301 -12.99 12.30 -15.99
C ASN A 301 -11.81 11.33 -15.89
N LEU A 302 -11.19 11.01 -17.03
CA LEU A 302 -9.91 10.29 -17.05
C LEU A 302 -8.77 11.24 -16.67
N ILE A 303 -7.98 10.86 -15.67
CA ILE A 303 -6.76 11.57 -15.27
C ILE A 303 -5.61 11.05 -16.14
N ILE A 304 -4.90 11.98 -16.78
CA ILE A 304 -3.72 11.71 -17.61
C ILE A 304 -2.57 12.53 -17.02
N GLU A 305 -1.54 11.84 -16.52
CA GLU A 305 -0.28 12.42 -16.02
C GLU A 305 0.91 12.04 -16.90
#